data_AF-A0AAW0IY78-F1
#
_entry.id   AF-A0AAW0IY78-F1
#
_cell.length_a   1.000
_cell.length_b   1.000
_cell.length_c   1.000
_cell.angle_alpha   90.00
_cell.angle_beta   90.00
_cell.angle_gamma   90.00
#
_symmetry.space_group_name_H-M   'P 1'
#
loop_
_entity.id
_entity.type
_entity.pdbx_description
1 polymer ?
#
loop_
_entity_poly.entity_id
_entity_poly.type
_entity_poly.pdbx_seq_one_letter_code
_entity_poly.pdbx_strand_id
1 'polypeptide(L)' 'MHLLTFGGRSSLSPISKELRRKYNVRSMPIRKDDEVQVVRGHYKGQQIGKVVQVYRKKDVIYTERV' A
#
# COMPACT_ATOMS: atom_id res chain seq x y z
N MET A 1 -0.68 3.75 -7.69
CA MET A 1 -1.47 2.70 -7.02
C MET A 1 -0.54 1.64 -6.42
N HIS A 2 -0.36 1.73 -5.12
CA HIS A 2 0.42 0.80 -4.32
C HIS A 2 -0.51 -0.26 -3.71
N LEU A 3 -0.13 -1.53 -3.75
CA LEU A 3 -0.90 -2.62 -3.16
C LEU A 3 -0.38 -2.87 -1.74
N LEU A 4 -1.23 -2.79 -0.72
CA LEU A 4 -0.87 -3.09 0.65
C LEU A 4 -1.15 -4.57 0.97
N THR A 5 -0.11 -5.28 1.40
CA THR A 5 -0.20 -6.65 1.90
C THR A 5 0.20 -6.68 3.38
N PHE A 6 -0.76 -6.89 4.28
CA PHE A 6 -0.56 -7.03 5.74
C PHE A 6 0.10 -8.38 6.12
N GLY A 7 1.30 -8.65 5.59
CA GLY A 7 1.98 -9.93 5.77
C GLY A 7 3.50 -9.78 5.82
N GLY A 8 4.02 -9.23 6.92
CA GLY A 8 5.33 -9.60 7.46
C GLY A 8 6.59 -9.07 6.78
N ARG A 9 6.55 -8.03 5.93
CA ARG A 9 7.78 -7.39 5.43
C ARG A 9 7.60 -5.87 5.32
N SER A 10 8.28 -5.17 6.25
CA SER A 10 8.76 -3.78 6.18
C SER A 10 8.14 -2.91 5.10
N SER A 11 7.20 -2.00 5.45
CA SER A 11 6.63 -0.84 4.71
C SER A 11 6.78 -0.69 3.17
N LEU A 12 6.96 -1.79 2.44
CA LEU A 12 7.23 -1.90 1.02
C LEU A 12 5.97 -2.49 0.41
N SER A 13 5.34 -1.72 -0.47
CA SER A 13 4.13 -2.15 -1.17
C SER A 13 4.49 -2.69 -2.55
N PRO A 14 3.98 -3.87 -2.95
CA PRO A 14 3.98 -4.24 -4.35
C PRO A 14 3.25 -3.19 -5.19
N ILE A 15 3.78 -2.90 -6.37
CA ILE A 15 3.20 -1.91 -7.29
C ILE A 15 2.17 -2.60 -8.21
N SER A 16 1.17 -1.86 -8.70
CA SER A 16 0.22 -2.36 -9.70
C SER A 16 0.93 -2.90 -10.97
N LYS A 17 0.29 -3.84 -11.68
CA LYS A 17 0.88 -4.50 -12.85
C LYS A 17 1.28 -3.52 -13.96
N GLU A 18 0.55 -2.43 -14.10
CA GLU A 18 0.79 -1.39 -15.11
C GLU A 18 2.02 -0.55 -14.77
N LEU A 19 2.09 -0.05 -13.54
CA LEU A 19 3.21 0.76 -13.06
C LEU A 19 4.50 -0.09 -12.95
N ARG A 20 4.37 -1.38 -12.65
CA ARG A 20 5.50 -2.32 -12.70
C ARG A 20 6.10 -2.46 -14.10
N ARG A 21 5.30 -2.43 -15.17
CA ARG A 21 5.81 -2.45 -16.55
C ARG A 21 6.52 -1.14 -16.91
N LYS A 22 5.97 -0.01 -16.47
CA LYS A 22 6.52 1.33 -16.77
C LYS A 22 7.84 1.60 -16.08
N TYR A 23 7.95 1.25 -14.81
CA TYR A 23 9.12 1.57 -13.99
C TYR A 23 10.05 0.37 -13.75
N ASN A 24 9.67 -0.84 -14.17
CA ASN A 24 10.41 -2.09 -13.97
C ASN A 24 10.75 -2.40 -12.49
N VAL A 25 10.04 -1.80 -11.54
CA VAL A 25 10.23 -1.99 -10.10
C VAL A 25 9.13 -2.87 -9.51
N ARG A 26 9.52 -3.82 -8.65
CA ARG A 26 8.58 -4.77 -8.00
C ARG A 26 7.86 -4.18 -6.79
N SER A 27 8.53 -3.33 -6.02
CA SER A 27 8.01 -2.73 -4.78
C SER A 27 8.65 -1.39 -4.49
N MET A 28 7.90 -0.47 -3.88
CA MET A 28 8.41 0.83 -3.43
C MET A 28 7.99 1.10 -1.98
N PRO A 29 8.75 1.94 -1.26
CA PRO A 29 8.39 2.35 0.10
C PRO A 29 7.16 3.24 0.06
N ILE A 30 6.24 3.01 1.00
CA ILE A 30 4.97 3.74 1.08
C ILE A 30 5.20 5.11 1.72
N ARG A 31 4.64 6.16 1.12
CA ARG A 31 4.68 7.53 1.64
C ARG A 31 3.27 8.03 1.98
N LYS A 32 3.23 9.17 2.67
CA LYS A 32 1.98 9.91 2.86
C LYS A 32 1.45 10.33 1.49
N ASP A 33 0.13 10.40 1.38
CA ASP A 33 -0.61 10.77 0.16
C ASP A 33 -0.64 9.74 -0.97
N ASP A 34 -0.03 8.56 -0.79
CA ASP A 34 -0.13 7.49 -1.77
C ASP A 34 -1.52 6.85 -1.78
N GLU A 35 -2.00 6.55 -2.98
CA GLU A 35 -3.20 5.72 -3.19
C GLU A 35 -2.87 4.25 -3.05
N VAL A 36 -3.58 3.60 -2.13
CA VAL A 36 -3.36 2.22 -1.75
C VAL A 36 -4.62 1.37 -1.86
N GLN A 37 -4.43 0.11 -2.26
CA GLN A 37 -5.48 -0.90 -2.26
C GLN A 37 -5.10 -2.04 -1.31
N VAL A 38 -6.05 -2.45 -0.47
CA VAL A 38 -5.87 -3.54 0.49
C VAL A 38 -6.12 -4.89 -0.21
N VAL A 39 -5.09 -5.74 -0.26
CA VAL A 39 -5.14 -7.04 -0.98
C VAL A 39 -5.43 -8.23 -0.04
N ARG A 40 -5.18 -8.08 1.26
CA ARG A 40 -5.30 -9.14 2.27
C ARG A 40 -6.05 -8.65 3.51
N GLY A 41 -6.68 -9.56 4.25
CA GLY A 41 -7.40 -9.29 5.50
C GLY A 41 -8.89 -8.99 5.32
N HIS A 42 -9.56 -8.59 6.40
CA HIS A 42 -11.01 -8.34 6.44
C HIS A 42 -11.46 -7.18 5.54
N TYR A 43 -10.58 -6.22 5.28
CA TYR A 43 -10.85 -5.06 4.42
C TYR A 43 -10.45 -5.29 2.95
N LYS A 44 -10.23 -6.55 2.55
CA LYS A 44 -9.89 -6.90 1.16
C LYS A 44 -10.99 -6.45 0.21
N GLY A 45 -10.62 -5.65 -0.79
CA GLY A 45 -11.54 -5.18 -1.83
C GLY A 45 -12.40 -3.98 -1.44
N GLN A 46 -12.24 -3.41 -0.24
CA GLN A 46 -12.70 -2.03 -0.02
C GLN A 46 -11.87 -1.08 -0.88
N GLN A 47 -12.55 -0.05 -1.37
CA GLN A 47 -12.10 0.91 -2.38
C GLN A 47 -10.71 1.50 -2.07
N ILE A 48 -10.11 2.07 -3.11
CA ILE A 48 -8.80 2.74 -3.05
C ILE A 48 -8.83 3.75 -1.92
N GLY A 49 -7.91 3.60 -0.97
CA GLY A 49 -7.78 4.50 0.17
C GLY A 49 -6.53 5.36 0.03
N LYS A 50 -6.53 6.53 0.68
CA LYS A 50 -5.37 7.42 0.71
C LYS A 50 -4.61 7.24 2.02
N VAL A 51 -3.28 7.15 1.94
CA VAL A 51 -2.42 7.06 3.14
C VAL A 51 -2.36 8.40 3.85
N VAL A 52 -2.86 8.44 5.08
CA VAL A 52 -2.80 9.62 5.96
C VAL A 52 -1.48 9.63 6.74
N GLN A 53 -1.16 8.49 7.35
CA GLN A 53 -0.01 8.38 8.23
C GLN A 53 0.64 7.00 8.16
N VAL A 54 1.96 6.99 8.11
CA VAL A 54 2.79 5.79 8.15
C VAL A 54 3.46 5.69 9.51
N TYR A 55 3.11 4.68 10.29
CA TYR A 55 3.70 4.40 11.59
C TYR A 55 4.77 3.32 11.46
N ARG A 56 6.02 3.75 11.26
CA ARG A 56 7.15 2.84 11.01
C ARG A 56 7.56 2.01 12.23
N LYS A 57 7.35 2.51 13.45
CA LYS A 57 7.75 1.79 14.68
C LYS A 57 6.92 0.52 14.97
N LYS A 58 5.70 0.44 14.43
CA LYS A 58 4.80 -0.72 14.55
C LYS A 58 4.48 -1.34 13.18
N ASP A 59 5.07 -0.83 12.10
CA ASP A 59 4.72 -1.17 10.72
C ASP A 59 3.21 -1.11 10.43
N VAL A 60 2.53 -0.09 10.95
CA VAL A 60 1.08 0.17 10.76
C VAL A 60 0.88 1.36 9.84
N ILE A 61 -0.12 1.28 8.96
CA ILE A 61 -0.48 2.34 8.02
C ILE A 61 -1.93 2.73 8.27
N TYR A 62 -2.16 4.02 8.48
CA TYR A 62 -3.50 4.59 8.58
C TYR A 62 -3.94 5.07 7.21
N THR A 63 -5.09 4.55 6.78
CA THR A 63 -5.68 4.84 5.48
C THR A 63 -7.06 5.45 5.72
N GLU A 64 -7.35 6.56 5.06
CA GLU A 64 -8.69 7.12 5.02
C GLU A 64 -9.51 6.43 3.92
N ARG A 65 -10.74 6.06 4.26
CA ARG A 65 -11.69 5.46 3.33
C ARG A 65 -12.45 6.58 2.64
N VAL A 66 -12.39 6.61 1.31
CA VAL A 66 -13.32 7.36 0.44
C VAL A 66 -14.38 6.38 -0.07
#